data_AF-A0A2D6DT67-F1
#
_entry.id   AF-A0A2D6DT67-F1
#
_cell.length_a   1.000
_cell.length_b   1.000
_cell.length_c   1.000
_cell.angle_alpha   90.00
_cell.angle_beta   90.00
_cell.angle_gamma   90.00
#
_symmetry.space_group_name_H-M   'P 1'
#
loop_
_entity.id
_entity.type
_entity.pdbx_description
1 polymer ?
#
loop_
_entity_poly.entity_id
_entity_poly.type
_entity_poly.pdbx_seq_one_letter_code
_entity_poly.pdbx_strand_id
1 'polypeptide(L)'
;MLKWPIWLCLLPSMISQSSGGDLYLDLKHLWKGQALSTPSKELLTGSGETIKLSRFAYILSSPRLLSDRTETSSGTWLRRKDWFGYVDASRPGGLNRLELGSLPARSYRTLQFSIGLSPEIDQADPSQYPADHPLNPNYNNLHWTPQGGYIFLAAEGHLPDDKTTGGFAYHLGKPRNRVVISLPIALTLTKPTVLEIDVHIDRIFGGEHPLKIGANPSSHSREGDPVARKFKQQLPAAFELRSIRQAQSAADPKPSSHPQLIGTPYRFEIARGFPIPVLPTSPPLTNERVTLGKRLFNDPLLSSTNQQSCASCHQTAHAFSDPRRFSEGATGSLGTRNSMPLFNLAWKNSFFWDGSSPSLRELVLHPIQSAIEMHESLPNVIAKLESASYGPLFEAAFGSSGITERRLGIALEQFLLTRTSYNSRFDKAARGESELTEMEKRGFELFMTEYDPRRGLKGADCFHCHGGALFTDHRFHNNGIPDDLDLGLELVTGRETDRNLFITPSLRNIALTGPYMHDGRFETLEEVIEHYNSGLHRSPSLDPNLAKHPRKGLGLAADDMRALVSFLRTLTDPQFVPTAKVRQAESPQRP
;
A
#
# COMPACT_ATOMS: atom_id res chain seq x y z
N MET A 1 41.81 -4.94 39.76
CA MET A 1 41.47 -3.76 40.58
C MET A 1 40.06 -3.31 40.21
N LEU A 2 39.07 -3.83 40.94
CA LEU A 2 37.66 -3.45 40.83
C LEU A 2 37.42 -2.14 41.58
N LYS A 3 36.72 -1.18 40.98
CA LYS A 3 36.07 -0.07 41.69
C LYS A 3 34.61 0.00 41.27
N TRP A 4 33.74 -0.32 42.22
CA TRP A 4 32.29 -0.06 42.18
C TRP A 4 32.02 1.42 42.49
N PRO A 5 30.99 2.05 41.91
CA PRO A 5 30.34 3.21 42.51
C PRO A 5 29.05 2.80 43.23
N ILE A 6 28.95 3.31 44.45
CA ILE A 6 27.82 3.23 45.38
C ILE A 6 26.61 3.94 44.77
N TRP A 7 25.48 3.25 44.65
CA TRP A 7 24.19 3.85 44.32
C TRP A 7 23.54 4.37 45.60
N LEU A 8 23.43 5.70 45.72
CA LEU A 8 22.59 6.36 46.71
C LEU A 8 21.12 6.24 46.25
N CYS A 9 20.28 5.60 47.07
CA CYS A 9 18.83 5.60 46.88
C CYS A 9 18.25 7.01 47.11
N LEU A 10 17.92 7.71 46.03
CA LEU A 10 16.99 8.83 46.06
C LEU A 10 15.58 8.29 45.75
N LEU A 11 14.73 8.28 46.78
CA LEU A 11 13.29 8.08 46.66
C LEU A 11 12.71 9.11 45.67
N PRO A 12 12.02 8.70 44.59
CA PRO A 12 11.20 9.64 43.85
C PRO A 12 9.93 9.86 44.68
N SER A 13 9.76 11.08 45.19
CA SER A 13 8.46 11.58 45.61
C SER A 13 7.48 11.39 44.45
N MET A 14 6.57 10.42 44.60
CA MET A 14 5.43 10.25 43.70
C MET A 14 4.52 11.47 43.85
N ILE A 15 4.80 12.52 43.08
CA ILE A 15 3.81 13.53 42.78
C ILE A 15 2.74 12.81 41.97
N SER A 16 1.59 12.59 42.59
CA SER A 16 0.37 12.16 41.91
C SER A 16 0.09 13.17 40.79
N GLN A 17 0.52 12.86 39.56
CA GLN A 17 0.09 13.61 38.39
C GLN A 17 -1.39 13.29 38.22
N SER A 18 -2.23 14.32 38.34
CA SER A 18 -3.65 14.22 38.02
C SER A 18 -3.80 13.54 36.65
N SER A 19 -4.65 12.51 36.60
CA SER A 19 -4.94 11.77 35.37
C SER A 19 -5.35 12.76 34.28
N GLY A 20 -4.58 12.79 33.21
CA GLY A 20 -4.82 13.62 32.04
C GLY A 20 -6.09 13.26 31.28
N GLY A 21 -6.42 14.04 30.26
CA GLY A 21 -7.44 13.68 29.26
C GLY A 21 -6.79 13.16 27.98
N ASP A 22 -7.44 12.23 27.30
CA ASP A 22 -7.03 11.84 25.93
C ASP A 22 -7.39 12.94 24.94
N LEU A 23 -6.50 13.20 23.99
CA LEU A 23 -6.71 14.19 22.94
C LEU A 23 -6.81 13.52 21.57
N TYR A 24 -7.85 13.85 20.82
CA TYR A 24 -8.09 13.36 19.47
C TYR A 24 -8.13 14.53 18.48
N LEU A 25 -7.71 14.30 17.24
CA LEU A 25 -7.82 15.25 16.13
C LEU A 25 -8.79 14.68 15.10
N ASP A 26 -9.83 15.44 14.78
CA ASP A 26 -10.82 15.10 13.75
C ASP A 26 -10.60 16.04 12.55
N LEU A 27 -9.97 15.55 11.49
CA LEU A 27 -9.66 16.34 10.29
C LEU A 27 -10.74 16.17 9.22
N LYS A 28 -11.37 17.29 8.82
CA LYS A 28 -12.40 17.35 7.77
C LYS A 28 -11.89 18.16 6.59
N HIS A 29 -11.84 17.54 5.41
CA HIS A 29 -11.35 18.18 4.19
C HIS A 29 -12.47 18.90 3.46
N LEU A 30 -12.22 20.15 3.08
CA LEU A 30 -13.20 21.04 2.49
C LEU A 30 -12.67 21.67 1.19
N TRP A 31 -13.60 22.01 0.31
CA TRP A 31 -13.39 22.92 -0.82
C TRP A 31 -14.45 24.02 -0.78
N LYS A 32 -14.03 25.28 -0.61
CA LYS A 32 -14.94 26.44 -0.47
C LYS A 32 -16.03 26.21 0.59
N GLY A 33 -15.66 25.58 1.70
CA GLY A 33 -16.53 25.29 2.84
C GLY A 33 -17.40 24.03 2.70
N GLN A 34 -17.44 23.40 1.52
CA GLN A 34 -18.16 22.13 1.32
C GLN A 34 -17.25 20.94 1.56
N ALA A 35 -17.79 19.85 2.12
CA ALA A 35 -17.03 18.61 2.31
C ALA A 35 -16.53 18.07 0.97
N LEU A 36 -15.23 17.79 0.90
CA LEU A 36 -14.62 17.22 -0.29
C LEU A 36 -15.02 15.74 -0.41
N SER A 37 -15.48 15.34 -1.60
CA SER A 37 -15.55 13.94 -2.02
C SER A 37 -14.37 13.62 -2.95
N THR A 38 -13.93 12.36 -2.99
CA THR A 38 -12.94 11.90 -3.97
C THR A 38 -13.43 10.62 -4.67
N PRO A 39 -13.33 10.54 -6.02
CA PRO A 39 -12.99 11.65 -6.90
C PRO A 39 -13.98 12.83 -6.75
N SER A 40 -13.47 14.04 -6.82
CA SER A 40 -14.28 15.23 -6.60
C SER A 40 -15.14 15.52 -7.84
N LYS A 41 -16.22 16.29 -7.63
CA LYS A 41 -16.81 17.07 -8.72
C LYS A 41 -15.80 18.09 -9.25
N GLU A 42 -16.17 18.81 -10.30
CA GLU A 42 -15.35 19.90 -10.83
C GLU A 42 -15.15 21.02 -9.81
N LEU A 43 -13.89 21.41 -9.66
CA LEU A 43 -13.42 22.39 -8.69
C LEU A 43 -12.73 23.53 -9.45
N LEU A 44 -13.29 24.74 -9.35
CA LEU A 44 -12.68 25.95 -9.92
C LEU A 44 -11.57 26.46 -9.00
N THR A 45 -10.33 26.44 -9.48
CA THR A 45 -9.15 26.92 -8.75
C THR A 45 -9.04 28.45 -8.80
N GLY A 46 -8.10 29.03 -8.03
CA GLY A 46 -7.83 30.46 -8.11
C GLY A 46 -7.26 30.91 -9.46
N SER A 47 -6.67 30.01 -10.26
CA SER A 47 -6.10 30.35 -11.57
C SER A 47 -7.17 30.48 -12.66
N GLY A 48 -8.43 30.11 -12.36
CA GLY A 48 -9.51 29.99 -13.32
C GLY A 48 -9.56 28.62 -14.01
N GLU A 49 -8.67 27.69 -13.67
CA GLU A 49 -8.71 26.32 -14.18
C GLU A 49 -9.72 25.46 -13.40
N THR A 50 -10.35 24.52 -14.10
CA THR A 50 -11.20 23.50 -13.50
C THR A 50 -10.39 22.22 -13.30
N ILE A 51 -10.48 21.62 -12.11
CA ILE A 51 -9.84 20.34 -11.78
C ILE A 51 -10.84 19.35 -11.18
N LYS A 52 -10.54 18.05 -11.23
CA LYS A 52 -11.19 17.02 -10.41
C LYS A 52 -10.12 16.36 -9.54
N LEU A 53 -10.19 16.53 -8.24
CA LEU A 53 -9.21 15.97 -7.30
C LEU A 53 -9.54 14.50 -7.03
N SER A 54 -8.60 13.60 -7.28
CA SER A 54 -8.75 12.16 -7.02
C SER A 54 -8.10 11.76 -5.70
N ARG A 55 -7.06 12.47 -5.25
CA ARG A 55 -6.33 12.16 -4.01
C ARG A 55 -5.83 13.41 -3.31
N PHE A 56 -5.95 13.43 -1.98
CA PHE A 56 -5.23 14.34 -1.10
C PHE A 56 -4.84 13.62 0.19
N ALA A 57 -3.57 13.25 0.32
CA ALA A 57 -3.08 12.46 1.45
C ALA A 57 -1.79 13.06 2.02
N TYR A 58 -1.56 12.95 3.32
CA TYR A 58 -0.38 13.51 3.97
C TYR A 58 -0.04 12.88 5.32
N ILE A 59 1.22 13.03 5.74
CA ILE A 59 1.74 12.57 7.02
C ILE A 59 1.88 13.75 7.98
N LEU A 60 1.28 13.62 9.16
CA LEU A 60 1.45 14.49 10.31
C LEU A 60 2.55 13.96 11.24
N SER A 61 3.37 14.85 11.79
CA SER A 61 4.42 14.49 12.75
C SER A 61 4.68 15.58 13.79
N SER A 62 5.48 15.23 14.81
CA SER A 62 6.04 16.18 15.78
C SER A 62 5.00 17.10 16.48
N PRO A 63 3.85 16.58 16.96
CA PRO A 63 2.87 17.44 17.59
C PRO A 63 3.43 18.00 18.89
N ARG A 64 3.12 19.28 19.13
CA ARG A 64 3.49 19.98 20.35
C ARG A 64 2.41 20.94 20.78
N LEU A 65 2.17 21.02 22.08
CA LEU A 65 1.18 21.91 22.67
C LEU A 65 1.87 22.91 23.59
N LEU A 66 1.52 24.18 23.47
CA LEU A 66 2.00 25.24 24.36
C LEU A 66 1.02 25.40 25.50
N SER A 67 1.48 25.17 26.74
CA SER A 67 0.67 25.47 27.91
C SER A 67 0.46 26.97 28.08
N ASP A 68 -0.57 27.33 28.82
CA ASP A 68 -0.76 28.71 29.26
C ASP A 68 0.40 29.20 30.14
N ARG A 69 0.53 30.52 30.18
CA ARG A 69 1.44 31.21 31.10
C ARG A 69 0.85 31.15 32.50
N THR A 70 1.69 30.82 33.47
CA THR A 70 1.42 31.17 34.87
C THR A 70 2.06 32.51 35.17
N GLU A 71 1.69 33.18 36.26
CA GLU A 71 2.34 34.44 36.70
C GLU A 71 3.87 34.31 36.81
N THR A 72 4.38 33.09 36.94
CA THR A 72 5.80 32.76 37.13
C THR A 72 6.48 32.07 35.93
N SER A 73 5.79 31.79 34.81
CA SER A 73 6.41 31.09 33.66
C SER A 73 5.87 31.49 32.28
N SER A 74 6.75 31.47 31.27
CA SER A 74 6.45 31.87 29.89
C SER A 74 5.61 30.86 29.07
N GLY A 75 5.11 29.80 29.71
CA GLY A 75 4.43 28.66 29.09
C GLY A 75 5.43 27.58 28.62
N THR A 76 5.08 26.30 28.74
CA THR A 76 5.96 25.17 28.41
C THR A 76 5.43 24.42 27.19
N TRP A 77 6.32 24.08 26.25
CA TRP A 77 5.98 23.19 25.15
C TRP A 77 6.01 21.73 25.59
N LEU A 78 4.86 21.06 25.55
CA LEU A 78 4.78 19.61 25.59
C LEU A 78 4.99 19.06 24.18
N ARG A 79 5.93 18.15 24.00
CA ARG A 79 6.30 17.59 22.68
C ARG A 79 6.09 16.08 22.67
N ARG A 80 5.59 15.54 21.56
CA ARG A 80 5.61 14.10 21.25
C ARG A 80 6.47 13.91 20.00
N LYS A 81 7.66 13.32 20.17
CA LYS A 81 8.58 13.10 19.04
C LYS A 81 8.22 11.86 18.23
N ASP A 82 7.70 10.83 18.90
CA ASP A 82 7.40 9.51 18.32
C ASP A 82 5.92 9.36 17.94
N TRP A 83 5.26 10.49 17.62
CA TRP A 83 3.88 10.48 17.15
C TRP A 83 3.83 10.83 15.67
N PHE A 84 3.09 10.01 14.93
CA PHE A 84 2.83 10.18 13.51
C PHE A 84 1.34 9.95 13.25
N GLY A 85 0.78 10.67 12.29
CA GLY A 85 -0.58 10.48 11.80
C GLY A 85 -0.56 10.38 10.29
N TYR A 86 -1.34 9.47 9.72
CA TYR A 86 -1.56 9.42 8.28
C TYR A 86 -3.00 9.82 8.00
N VAL A 87 -3.15 10.75 7.06
CA VAL A 87 -4.45 11.31 6.67
C VAL A 87 -4.61 11.11 5.17
N ASP A 88 -5.76 10.56 4.76
CA ASP A 88 -6.15 10.46 3.36
C ASP A 88 -7.60 10.95 3.23
N ALA A 89 -7.78 12.04 2.48
CA ALA A 89 -9.10 12.62 2.22
C ALA A 89 -10.00 11.67 1.41
N SER A 90 -9.42 10.63 0.78
CA SER A 90 -10.16 9.66 -0.01
C SER A 90 -10.71 8.45 0.74
N ARG A 91 -10.40 8.31 2.04
CA ARG A 91 -10.94 7.22 2.85
C ARG A 91 -12.47 7.32 2.98
N PRO A 92 -13.20 6.20 2.89
CA PRO A 92 -14.65 6.18 3.10
C PRO A 92 -15.04 6.85 4.42
N GLY A 93 -15.97 7.80 4.36
CA GLY A 93 -16.41 8.60 5.52
C GLY A 93 -15.70 9.95 5.68
N GLY A 94 -14.60 10.22 4.98
CA GLY A 94 -13.95 11.55 4.84
C GLY A 94 -13.38 12.19 6.11
N LEU A 95 -13.71 11.64 7.29
CA LEU A 95 -13.22 12.05 8.59
C LEU A 95 -11.99 11.21 8.95
N ASN A 96 -10.88 11.89 9.21
CA ASN A 96 -9.67 11.25 9.70
C ASN A 96 -9.54 11.56 11.19
N ARG A 97 -9.91 10.59 12.04
CA ARG A 97 -9.69 10.67 13.49
C ARG A 97 -8.30 10.13 13.83
N LEU A 98 -7.51 10.95 14.50
CA LEU A 98 -6.18 10.60 14.99
C LEU A 98 -6.13 10.75 16.51
N GLU A 99 -5.57 9.76 17.19
CA GLU A 99 -5.39 9.80 18.64
C GLU A 99 -3.99 10.36 18.97
N LEU A 100 -3.93 11.48 19.68
CA LEU A 100 -2.69 12.05 20.22
C LEU A 100 -2.27 11.37 21.55
N GLY A 101 -3.20 10.63 22.15
CA GLY A 101 -3.07 9.93 23.42
C GLY A 101 -3.29 10.85 24.62
N SER A 102 -3.01 10.30 25.82
CA SER A 102 -3.19 11.01 27.08
C SER A 102 -2.17 12.14 27.25
N LEU A 103 -2.65 13.32 27.67
CA LEU A 103 -1.82 14.49 27.97
C LEU A 103 -2.13 15.04 29.38
N PRO A 104 -1.14 15.63 30.07
CA PRO A 104 -1.35 16.15 31.43
C PRO A 104 -2.52 17.13 31.53
N ALA A 105 -3.27 17.05 32.64
CA ALA A 105 -4.39 17.93 32.86
C ALA A 105 -3.92 19.38 33.11
N ARG A 106 -4.07 20.26 32.10
CA ARG A 106 -3.74 21.69 32.15
C ARG A 106 -4.37 22.46 30.98
N SER A 107 -4.24 23.79 31.00
CA SER A 107 -4.65 24.64 29.88
C SER A 107 -3.55 24.77 28.81
N TYR A 108 -3.98 24.74 27.55
CA TYR A 108 -3.17 24.85 26.35
C TYR A 108 -3.75 25.92 25.42
N ARG A 109 -2.86 26.72 24.84
CA ARG A 109 -3.22 27.84 23.95
C ARG A 109 -2.84 27.66 22.48
N THR A 110 -1.96 26.70 22.18
CA THR A 110 -1.51 26.46 20.82
C THR A 110 -1.26 24.97 20.60
N LEU A 111 -1.81 24.42 19.53
CA LEU A 111 -1.41 23.15 18.96
C LEU A 111 -0.54 23.42 17.73
N GLN A 112 0.62 22.78 17.67
CA GLN A 112 1.43 22.71 16.46
C GLN A 112 1.67 21.27 16.07
N PHE A 113 1.70 21.01 14.78
CA PHE A 113 2.17 19.76 14.19
C PHE A 113 2.85 20.08 12.87
N SER A 114 3.57 19.11 12.32
CA SER A 114 4.22 19.26 11.02
C SER A 114 3.54 18.39 9.98
N ILE A 115 3.44 18.91 8.76
CA ILE A 115 3.24 18.08 7.57
C ILE A 115 4.63 17.77 7.02
N GLY A 116 4.95 16.48 6.97
CA GLY A 116 6.27 15.97 6.65
C GLY A 116 7.14 15.64 7.85
N LEU A 117 8.33 15.10 7.56
CA LEU A 117 9.18 14.36 8.50
C LEU A 117 10.48 15.09 8.80
N SER A 118 11.08 14.77 9.96
CA SER A 118 12.45 15.24 10.25
C SER A 118 13.46 14.54 9.35
N PRO A 119 14.67 15.10 9.15
CA PRO A 119 15.70 14.46 8.34
C PRO A 119 16.05 13.04 8.77
N GLU A 120 16.05 12.78 10.08
CA GLU A 120 16.41 11.48 10.63
C GLU A 120 15.36 10.43 10.28
N ILE A 121 14.07 10.77 10.39
CA ILE A 121 12.96 9.86 10.07
C ILE A 121 12.79 9.70 8.55
N ASP A 122 12.98 10.77 7.78
CA ASP A 122 12.83 10.73 6.31
C ASP A 122 13.81 9.77 5.64
N GLN A 123 15.02 9.65 6.20
CA GLN A 123 16.09 8.78 5.74
C GLN A 123 16.09 7.40 6.41
N ALA A 124 15.22 7.19 7.41
CA ALA A 124 15.16 5.93 8.12
C ALA A 124 14.50 4.84 7.27
N ASP A 125 14.92 3.59 7.48
CA ASP A 125 14.34 2.43 6.80
C ASP A 125 12.85 2.29 7.20
N PRO A 126 11.89 2.42 6.26
CA PRO A 126 10.46 2.27 6.56
C PRO A 126 10.09 0.89 7.07
N SER A 127 10.91 -0.14 6.78
CA SER A 127 10.60 -1.52 7.17
C SER A 127 10.65 -1.77 8.67
N GLN A 128 11.25 -0.87 9.45
CA GLN A 128 11.25 -0.95 10.91
C GLN A 128 9.85 -0.70 11.52
N TYR A 129 8.94 -0.09 10.77
CA TYR A 129 7.61 0.25 11.24
C TYR A 129 6.62 -0.92 11.02
N PRO A 130 5.77 -1.25 12.02
CA PRO A 130 4.70 -2.23 11.87
C PRO A 130 3.77 -1.92 10.68
N ALA A 131 3.07 -2.92 10.13
CA ALA A 131 2.21 -2.74 8.94
C ALA A 131 1.05 -1.75 9.11
N ASP A 132 0.59 -1.48 10.34
CA ASP A 132 -0.47 -0.53 10.65
C ASP A 132 0.06 0.87 11.04
N HIS A 133 1.39 1.03 11.07
CA HIS A 133 2.02 2.27 11.47
C HIS A 133 1.90 3.35 10.36
N PRO A 134 1.62 4.63 10.69
CA PRO A 134 1.49 5.72 9.72
C PRO A 134 2.70 5.96 8.79
N LEU A 135 3.89 5.53 9.19
CA LEU A 135 5.11 5.61 8.38
C LEU A 135 5.38 4.36 7.55
N ASN A 136 4.58 3.30 7.67
CA ASN A 136 4.73 2.14 6.80
C ASN A 136 4.18 2.48 5.39
N PRO A 137 4.99 2.41 4.32
CA PRO A 137 4.56 2.74 2.97
C PRO A 137 3.38 1.91 2.46
N ASN A 138 3.21 0.68 2.94
CA ASN A 138 2.03 -0.14 2.57
C ASN A 138 0.74 0.36 3.24
N TYR A 139 0.85 1.05 4.37
CA TYR A 139 -0.29 1.62 5.06
C TYR A 139 -0.66 3.00 4.51
N ASN A 140 0.34 3.86 4.31
CA ASN A 140 0.12 5.23 3.87
C ASN A 140 0.07 5.38 2.34
N ASN A 141 0.55 4.38 1.58
CA ASN A 141 0.62 4.40 0.12
C ASN A 141 1.29 5.66 -0.44
N LEU A 142 2.15 6.29 0.35
CA LEU A 142 2.99 7.39 -0.05
C LEU A 142 4.39 6.82 -0.26
N HIS A 143 4.89 6.94 -1.48
CA HIS A 143 6.13 6.28 -1.87
C HIS A 143 7.30 6.71 -1.00
N TRP A 144 8.16 5.74 -0.70
CA TRP A 144 9.45 5.97 -0.09
C TRP A 144 10.53 5.33 -0.94
N THR A 145 11.66 6.01 -1.08
CA THR A 145 12.80 5.50 -1.84
C THR A 145 14.09 5.79 -1.08
N PRO A 146 15.11 4.92 -1.14
CA PRO A 146 16.38 5.16 -0.43
C PRO A 146 17.03 6.49 -0.80
N GLN A 147 16.95 6.90 -2.08
CA GLN A 147 17.53 8.15 -2.57
C GLN A 147 16.60 9.36 -2.35
N GLY A 148 15.29 9.14 -2.34
CA GLY A 148 14.25 10.17 -2.33
C GLY A 148 13.63 10.48 -0.96
N GLY A 149 13.75 9.59 0.03
CA GLY A 149 13.02 9.71 1.29
C GLY A 149 11.52 9.52 1.08
N TYR A 150 10.69 10.01 2.01
CA TYR A 150 9.23 9.93 1.89
C TYR A 150 8.71 11.00 0.95
N ILE A 151 7.74 10.62 0.12
CA ILE A 151 6.64 11.51 -0.20
C ILE A 151 5.76 11.56 1.05
N PHE A 152 5.52 12.74 1.60
CA PHE A 152 4.70 12.92 2.81
C PHE A 152 3.45 13.76 2.56
N LEU A 153 3.26 14.26 1.34
CA LEU A 153 2.00 14.83 0.88
C LEU A 153 1.81 14.50 -0.60
N ALA A 154 0.61 14.08 -0.97
CA ALA A 154 0.20 13.87 -2.35
C ALA A 154 -1.12 14.56 -2.66
N ALA A 155 -1.16 15.29 -3.78
CA ALA A 155 -2.35 15.88 -4.37
C ALA A 155 -2.40 15.52 -5.86
N GLU A 156 -3.39 14.72 -6.26
CA GLU A 156 -3.50 14.16 -7.61
C GLU A 156 -4.90 14.37 -8.17
N GLY A 157 -5.03 14.49 -9.49
CA GLY A 157 -6.33 14.66 -10.12
C GLY A 157 -6.28 14.93 -11.62
N HIS A 158 -7.42 15.31 -12.17
CA HIS A 158 -7.64 15.50 -13.60
C HIS A 158 -7.86 16.97 -13.96
N LEU A 159 -7.46 17.30 -15.20
CA LEU A 159 -7.78 18.55 -15.87
C LEU A 159 -8.77 18.23 -17.01
N PRO A 160 -10.08 18.51 -16.84
CA PRO A 160 -11.09 18.16 -17.84
C PRO A 160 -10.84 18.80 -19.23
N ASP A 161 -10.28 20.01 -19.27
CA ASP A 161 -10.13 20.82 -20.49
C ASP A 161 -8.67 21.15 -20.85
N ASP A 162 -7.73 20.23 -20.62
CA ASP A 162 -6.34 20.42 -21.04
C ASP A 162 -6.05 19.75 -22.41
N LYS A 163 -5.63 20.58 -23.38
CA LYS A 163 -5.27 20.16 -24.74
C LYS A 163 -3.92 19.46 -24.79
N THR A 164 -3.10 19.60 -23.74
CA THR A 164 -1.71 19.12 -23.68
C THR A 164 -1.56 17.90 -22.78
N THR A 165 -2.13 17.92 -21.58
CA THR A 165 -2.20 16.79 -20.63
C THR A 165 -3.65 16.55 -20.19
N GLY A 166 -3.92 15.55 -19.37
CA GLY A 166 -5.27 15.25 -18.83
C GLY A 166 -5.31 15.11 -17.31
N GLY A 167 -4.18 15.31 -16.63
CA GLY A 167 -4.07 15.14 -15.17
C GLY A 167 -2.87 15.84 -14.57
N PHE A 168 -2.81 15.81 -13.23
CA PHE A 168 -1.73 16.39 -12.45
C PHE A 168 -1.39 15.54 -11.23
N ALA A 169 -0.14 15.63 -10.79
CA ALA A 169 0.37 14.96 -9.59
C ALA A 169 1.39 15.84 -8.87
N TYR A 170 1.05 16.24 -7.64
CA TYR A 170 1.91 17.06 -6.78
C TYR A 170 2.29 16.32 -5.51
N HIS A 171 3.57 15.98 -5.44
CA HIS A 171 4.19 15.25 -4.36
C HIS A 171 5.17 16.12 -3.59
N LEU A 172 4.89 16.29 -2.29
CA LEU A 172 5.85 16.87 -1.37
C LEU A 172 6.63 15.79 -0.65
N GLY A 173 7.95 15.89 -0.75
CA GLY A 173 8.90 15.05 -0.06
C GLY A 173 10.13 15.86 0.35
N LYS A 174 11.08 15.21 1.01
CA LYS A 174 12.30 15.81 1.57
C LYS A 174 12.07 16.78 2.74
N PRO A 175 12.94 16.77 3.78
CA PRO A 175 12.74 17.58 4.98
C PRO A 175 12.68 19.09 4.73
N ARG A 176 13.32 19.59 3.65
CA ARG A 176 13.26 21.00 3.24
C ARG A 176 11.84 21.51 2.94
N ASN A 177 10.93 20.62 2.57
CA ASN A 177 9.54 20.94 2.25
C ASN A 177 8.59 20.72 3.44
N ARG A 178 9.11 20.31 4.61
CA ARG A 178 8.34 20.19 5.84
C ARG A 178 7.72 21.53 6.21
N VAL A 179 6.44 21.50 6.62
CA VAL A 179 5.67 22.69 7.02
C VAL A 179 5.19 22.52 8.45
N VAL A 180 5.31 23.56 9.28
CA VAL A 180 4.71 23.59 10.62
C VAL A 180 3.36 24.29 10.53
N ILE A 181 2.31 23.59 10.96
CA ILE A 181 0.96 24.12 11.12
C ILE A 181 0.81 24.54 12.58
N SER A 182 0.23 25.73 12.80
CA SER A 182 0.04 26.31 14.13
C SER A 182 -1.39 26.77 14.30
N LEU A 183 -2.12 26.08 15.18
CA LEU A 183 -3.52 26.36 15.47
C LEU A 183 -3.63 26.99 16.86
N PRO A 184 -4.22 28.19 16.99
CA PRO A 184 -4.65 28.68 18.30
C PRO A 184 -5.73 27.74 18.82
N ILE A 185 -5.59 27.30 20.06
CA ILE A 185 -6.59 26.47 20.75
C ILE A 185 -6.90 27.13 22.09
N ALA A 186 -8.14 27.05 22.58
CA ALA A 186 -8.49 27.49 23.93
C ALA A 186 -8.95 26.26 24.71
N LEU A 187 -7.99 25.46 25.19
CA LEU A 187 -8.26 24.12 25.71
C LEU A 187 -7.83 23.99 27.16
N THR A 188 -8.77 23.74 28.07
CA THR A 188 -8.48 23.18 29.40
C THR A 188 -8.74 21.68 29.37
N LEU A 189 -7.68 20.88 29.36
CA LEU A 189 -7.78 19.44 29.19
C LEU A 189 -7.99 18.75 30.53
N THR A 190 -9.22 18.31 30.81
CA THR A 190 -9.58 17.55 32.03
C THR A 190 -10.36 16.27 31.73
N LYS A 191 -10.74 16.08 30.46
CA LYS A 191 -11.57 14.97 29.95
C LYS A 191 -11.12 14.61 28.54
N PRO A 192 -11.48 13.42 28.03
CA PRO A 192 -11.30 13.09 26.62
C PRO A 192 -11.86 14.21 25.73
N THR A 193 -11.01 14.74 24.86
CA THR A 193 -11.31 15.92 24.04
C THR A 193 -10.99 15.66 22.59
N VAL A 194 -11.87 16.09 21.70
CA VAL A 194 -11.71 16.06 20.25
C VAL A 194 -11.51 17.49 19.76
N LEU A 195 -10.41 17.74 19.06
CA LEU A 195 -10.18 18.97 18.29
C LEU A 195 -10.65 18.74 16.86
N GLU A 196 -11.67 19.49 16.45
CA GLU A 196 -12.20 19.42 15.09
C GLU A 196 -11.48 20.44 14.22
N ILE A 197 -10.77 19.97 13.21
CA ILE A 197 -9.92 20.78 12.34
C ILE A 197 -10.47 20.69 10.92
N ASP A 198 -10.83 21.83 10.36
CA ASP A 198 -11.20 21.95 8.96
C ASP A 198 -9.93 22.19 8.11
N VAL A 199 -9.85 21.51 6.97
CA VAL A 199 -8.73 21.58 6.02
C VAL A 199 -9.26 22.09 4.68
N HIS A 200 -9.12 23.40 4.44
CA HIS A 200 -9.58 24.10 3.24
C HIS A 200 -8.59 23.95 2.09
N ILE A 201 -8.75 22.89 1.30
CA ILE A 201 -7.85 22.54 0.19
C ILE A 201 -7.86 23.63 -0.89
N ASP A 202 -8.98 24.33 -1.10
CA ASP A 202 -9.07 25.45 -2.03
C ASP A 202 -8.06 26.58 -1.74
N ARG A 203 -7.70 26.79 -0.47
CA ARG A 203 -6.70 27.81 -0.08
C ARG A 203 -5.29 27.45 -0.57
N ILE A 204 -4.99 26.16 -0.75
CA ILE A 204 -3.74 25.67 -1.36
C ILE A 204 -3.73 25.97 -2.87
N PHE A 205 -4.88 25.99 -3.53
CA PHE A 205 -4.98 26.29 -4.97
C PHE A 205 -5.34 27.75 -5.28
N GLY A 206 -5.59 28.59 -4.27
CA GLY A 206 -6.27 29.88 -4.41
C GLY A 206 -5.53 31.15 -3.95
N GLY A 207 -4.32 31.08 -3.37
CA GLY A 207 -3.62 32.28 -2.85
C GLY A 207 -3.19 33.31 -3.90
N GLU A 208 -2.59 34.43 -3.48
CA GLU A 208 -2.32 35.67 -4.28
C GLU A 208 -1.76 35.48 -5.69
N HIS A 209 -1.02 34.38 -5.93
CA HIS A 209 -0.55 34.00 -7.26
C HIS A 209 -0.96 32.55 -7.56
N PRO A 210 -2.19 32.27 -8.03
CA PRO A 210 -2.74 30.91 -8.19
C PRO A 210 -1.97 30.00 -9.16
N LEU A 211 -2.07 28.67 -8.99
CA LEU A 211 -1.15 27.73 -9.65
C LEU A 211 -1.77 27.41 -10.98
N LYS A 212 -1.05 27.67 -12.07
CA LYS A 212 -1.48 27.21 -13.39
C LYS A 212 -1.13 25.73 -13.55
N ILE A 213 -2.08 24.85 -13.25
CA ILE A 213 -1.89 23.40 -13.16
C ILE A 213 -1.61 22.81 -14.53
N GLY A 214 -2.33 23.21 -15.59
CA GLY A 214 -2.07 22.71 -16.95
C GLY A 214 -0.67 23.06 -17.46
N ALA A 215 -0.14 24.22 -17.05
CA ALA A 215 1.24 24.60 -17.36
C ALA A 215 2.29 23.91 -16.46
N ASN A 216 1.87 23.32 -15.35
CA ASN A 216 2.74 22.72 -14.34
C ASN A 216 2.10 21.45 -13.77
N PRO A 217 1.89 20.40 -14.56
CA PRO A 217 1.05 19.26 -14.14
C PRO A 217 1.76 18.30 -13.17
N SER A 218 3.08 18.42 -12.96
CA SER A 218 3.84 17.55 -12.05
C SER A 218 4.71 18.33 -11.08
N SER A 219 4.96 17.76 -9.90
CA SER A 219 5.97 18.23 -8.95
C SER A 219 6.34 17.12 -7.99
N HIS A 220 7.63 16.84 -7.83
CA HIS A 220 8.16 15.91 -6.84
C HIS A 220 9.14 16.58 -5.89
N SER A 221 8.94 17.88 -5.66
CA SER A 221 9.64 18.58 -4.59
C SER A 221 11.15 18.66 -4.70
N ARG A 222 11.68 18.48 -5.91
CA ARG A 222 13.10 18.70 -6.21
C ARG A 222 13.50 20.13 -5.85
N GLU A 223 14.78 20.33 -5.57
CA GLU A 223 15.30 21.65 -5.21
C GLU A 223 14.97 22.69 -6.28
N GLY A 224 14.57 23.90 -5.85
CA GLY A 224 14.16 24.99 -6.73
C GLY A 224 12.74 24.89 -7.32
N ASP A 225 12.00 23.80 -7.11
CA ASP A 225 10.67 23.60 -7.71
C ASP A 225 9.67 24.70 -7.30
N PRO A 226 9.16 25.53 -8.24
CA PRO A 226 8.22 26.59 -7.92
C PRO A 226 6.86 26.05 -7.44
N VAL A 227 6.43 24.87 -7.91
CA VAL A 227 5.17 24.24 -7.49
C VAL A 227 5.26 23.82 -6.04
N ALA A 228 6.32 23.08 -5.68
CA ALA A 228 6.53 22.61 -4.30
C ALA A 228 6.69 23.78 -3.31
N ARG A 229 7.47 24.80 -3.69
CA ARG A 229 7.66 26.01 -2.89
C ARG A 229 6.34 26.69 -2.56
N LYS A 230 5.46 26.76 -3.55
CA LYS A 230 4.18 27.41 -3.39
C LYS A 230 3.21 26.58 -2.56
N PHE A 231 3.11 25.27 -2.82
CA PHE A 231 2.36 24.34 -1.98
C PHE A 231 2.77 24.51 -0.51
N LYS A 232 4.08 24.50 -0.25
CA LYS A 232 4.66 24.72 1.09
C LYS A 232 4.22 26.05 1.73
N GLN A 233 4.18 27.14 0.95
CA GLN A 233 3.80 28.47 1.44
C GLN A 233 2.31 28.57 1.78
N GLN A 234 1.44 27.91 1.03
CA GLN A 234 -0.02 28.03 1.18
C GLN A 234 -0.60 27.02 2.19
N LEU A 235 0.10 25.92 2.43
CA LEU A 235 -0.36 24.83 3.30
C LEU A 235 -0.78 25.28 4.71
N PRO A 236 -0.07 26.20 5.41
CA PRO A 236 -0.50 26.67 6.74
C PRO A 236 -1.90 27.31 6.75
N ALA A 237 -2.25 28.06 5.71
CA ALA A 237 -3.53 28.76 5.63
C ALA A 237 -4.73 27.82 5.42
N ALA A 238 -4.48 26.57 5.02
CA ALA A 238 -5.52 25.57 4.80
C ALA A 238 -6.12 25.03 6.11
N PHE A 239 -5.39 25.08 7.23
CA PHE A 239 -5.83 24.44 8.48
C PHE A 239 -6.47 25.44 9.43
N GLU A 240 -7.65 25.09 9.93
CA GLU A 240 -8.43 25.95 10.82
C GLU A 240 -9.08 25.10 11.92
N LEU A 241 -9.00 25.55 13.17
CA LEU A 241 -9.74 24.92 14.26
C LEU A 241 -11.21 25.33 14.14
N ARG A 242 -12.09 24.36 13.88
CA ARG A 242 -13.53 24.60 13.83
C ARG A 242 -14.13 24.62 15.23
N SER A 243 -13.86 23.59 16.03
CA SER A 243 -14.44 23.45 17.36
C SER A 243 -13.62 22.54 18.27
N ILE A 244 -13.90 22.60 19.58
CA ILE A 244 -13.37 21.70 20.60
C ILE A 244 -14.56 21.01 21.24
N ARG A 245 -14.62 19.67 21.18
CA ARG A 245 -15.67 18.88 21.84
C ARG A 245 -15.07 18.05 22.95
N GLN A 246 -15.56 18.22 24.17
CA GLN A 246 -15.19 17.38 25.31
C GLN A 246 -16.28 16.33 25.53
N ALA A 247 -15.89 15.06 25.54
CA ALA A 247 -16.82 13.96 25.73
C ALA A 247 -17.25 13.83 27.20
N GLN A 248 -18.41 13.23 27.42
CA GLN A 248 -18.67 12.48 28.65
C GLN A 248 -17.98 11.12 28.53
N SER A 249 -17.29 10.72 29.60
CA SER A 249 -16.50 9.51 29.66
C SER A 249 -17.31 8.29 29.22
N ALA A 250 -16.84 7.57 28.21
CA ALA A 250 -17.22 6.20 27.95
C ALA A 250 -15.95 5.37 27.94
N ALA A 251 -15.82 4.48 28.91
CA ALA A 251 -14.78 3.46 28.94
C ALA A 251 -15.49 2.11 29.04
N ASP A 252 -15.23 1.24 28.07
CA ASP A 252 -15.34 -0.20 28.27
C ASP A 252 -14.03 -0.83 27.79
N PRO A 253 -13.29 -1.53 28.66
CA PRO A 253 -12.20 -2.37 28.21
C PRO A 253 -12.77 -3.66 27.60
N LYS A 254 -12.38 -3.95 26.36
CA LYS A 254 -12.62 -5.27 25.75
C LYS A 254 -11.76 -6.32 26.47
N PRO A 255 -12.34 -7.46 26.89
CA PRO A 255 -11.55 -8.57 27.39
C PRO A 255 -10.84 -9.27 26.24
N SER A 256 -9.53 -9.48 26.36
CA SER A 256 -8.77 -10.40 25.51
C SER A 256 -8.78 -11.79 26.16
N SER A 257 -9.47 -12.75 25.54
CA SER A 257 -9.15 -14.16 25.73
C SER A 257 -8.19 -14.56 24.61
N HIS A 258 -6.98 -14.98 24.98
CA HIS A 258 -6.05 -15.56 24.02
C HIS A 258 -6.38 -17.05 23.89
N PRO A 259 -6.85 -17.54 22.74
CA PRO A 259 -7.02 -18.97 22.54
C PRO A 259 -5.66 -19.69 22.63
N GLN A 260 -5.67 -20.92 23.15
CA GLN A 260 -4.49 -21.78 23.22
C GLN A 260 -3.92 -22.01 21.81
N LEU A 261 -2.62 -21.81 21.65
CA LEU A 261 -1.92 -22.03 20.39
C LEU A 261 -1.92 -23.54 20.06
N ILE A 262 -2.40 -23.88 18.86
CA ILE A 262 -2.32 -25.24 18.30
C ILE A 262 -1.33 -25.23 17.15
N GLY A 263 -0.36 -26.14 17.20
CA GLY A 263 0.74 -26.27 16.24
C GLY A 263 1.98 -25.47 16.62
N THR A 264 3.01 -25.57 15.79
CA THR A 264 4.29 -24.88 15.93
C THR A 264 4.24 -23.55 15.20
N PRO A 265 4.55 -22.39 15.84
CA PRO A 265 4.61 -21.11 15.16
C PRO A 265 5.48 -21.16 13.91
N TYR A 266 4.97 -20.64 12.80
CA TYR A 266 5.75 -20.54 11.57
C TYR A 266 6.76 -19.40 11.71
N ARG A 267 8.04 -19.67 11.42
CA ARG A 267 9.07 -18.63 11.37
C ARG A 267 8.95 -17.89 10.03
N PHE A 268 8.31 -16.73 10.06
CA PHE A 268 8.18 -15.87 8.88
C PHE A 268 9.50 -15.15 8.61
N GLU A 269 10.17 -15.48 7.51
CA GLU A 269 11.46 -14.91 7.12
C GLU A 269 11.29 -13.91 5.97
N ILE A 270 11.88 -12.72 6.13
CA ILE A 270 11.96 -11.67 5.11
C ILE A 270 13.32 -10.98 5.20
N ALA A 271 13.81 -10.45 4.08
CA ALA A 271 15.01 -9.62 4.08
C ALA A 271 14.76 -8.26 4.75
N ARG A 272 15.84 -7.67 5.29
CA ARG A 272 15.85 -6.27 5.72
C ARG A 272 15.42 -5.35 4.56
N GLY A 273 14.67 -4.29 4.87
CA GLY A 273 14.14 -3.36 3.87
C GLY A 273 12.74 -3.71 3.37
N PHE A 274 12.19 -4.87 3.75
CA PHE A 274 10.80 -5.23 3.46
C PHE A 274 9.90 -4.88 4.65
N PRO A 275 8.77 -4.20 4.42
CA PRO A 275 7.84 -3.86 5.49
C PRO A 275 7.38 -5.12 6.24
N ILE A 276 7.17 -5.03 7.55
CA ILE A 276 6.62 -6.15 8.33
C ILE A 276 5.13 -6.27 7.97
N PRO A 277 4.64 -7.42 7.45
CA PRO A 277 3.23 -7.59 7.11
C PRO A 277 2.33 -7.76 8.35
N VAL A 278 1.02 -7.56 8.18
CA VAL A 278 0.03 -8.01 9.19
C VAL A 278 -0.22 -9.50 8.98
N LEU A 279 0.24 -10.33 9.93
CA LEU A 279 -0.07 -11.76 9.91
C LEU A 279 -1.33 -12.07 10.72
N PRO A 280 -2.10 -13.10 10.35
CA PRO A 280 -3.24 -13.55 11.15
C PRO A 280 -2.82 -13.88 12.58
N THR A 281 -3.60 -13.43 13.57
CA THR A 281 -3.40 -13.75 14.99
C THR A 281 -4.45 -14.74 15.53
N SER A 282 -5.54 -14.97 14.81
CA SER A 282 -6.64 -15.85 15.22
C SER A 282 -7.23 -16.63 14.02
N PRO A 283 -6.73 -17.85 13.72
CA PRO A 283 -5.57 -18.48 14.37
C PRO A 283 -4.24 -17.96 13.83
N PRO A 284 -3.16 -18.02 14.62
CA PRO A 284 -1.83 -17.62 14.19
C PRO A 284 -1.26 -18.53 13.08
N LEU A 285 -0.26 -18.02 12.36
CA LEU A 285 0.47 -18.74 11.32
C LEU A 285 1.32 -19.88 11.92
N THR A 286 1.11 -21.13 11.48
CA THR A 286 1.78 -22.33 12.03
C THR A 286 2.23 -23.31 10.95
N ASN A 287 3.29 -24.07 11.21
CA ASN A 287 3.87 -25.03 10.26
C ASN A 287 2.86 -26.09 9.78
N GLU A 288 1.99 -26.57 10.67
CA GLU A 288 1.02 -27.63 10.40
C GLU A 288 -0.08 -27.14 9.46
N ARG A 289 -0.60 -25.93 9.68
CA ARG A 289 -1.57 -25.27 8.79
C ARG A 289 -0.96 -24.95 7.42
N VAL A 290 0.28 -24.48 7.38
CA VAL A 290 1.03 -24.24 6.14
C VAL A 290 1.23 -25.55 5.37
N THR A 291 1.57 -26.63 6.06
CA THR A 291 1.76 -27.96 5.45
C THR A 291 0.46 -28.51 4.88
N LEU A 292 -0.64 -28.41 5.65
CA LEU A 292 -1.98 -28.78 5.19
C LEU A 292 -2.40 -27.93 3.98
N GLY A 293 -2.21 -26.62 4.03
CA GLY A 293 -2.50 -25.71 2.92
C GLY A 293 -1.71 -26.03 1.66
N LYS A 294 -0.41 -26.33 1.80
CA LYS A 294 0.42 -26.76 0.68
C LYS A 294 -0.11 -28.03 0.03
N ARG A 295 -0.54 -29.00 0.83
CA ARG A 295 -1.12 -30.25 0.32
C ARG A 295 -2.40 -29.96 -0.45
N LEU A 296 -3.33 -29.22 0.15
CA LEU A 296 -4.62 -28.85 -0.46
C LEU A 296 -4.43 -28.04 -1.75
N PHE A 297 -3.48 -27.11 -1.80
CA PHE A 297 -3.18 -26.31 -2.98
C PHE A 297 -2.81 -27.16 -4.21
N ASN A 298 -2.23 -28.33 -3.99
CA ASN A 298 -1.84 -29.27 -5.05
C ASN A 298 -2.82 -30.44 -5.21
N ASP A 299 -3.91 -30.48 -4.44
CA ASP A 299 -4.83 -31.61 -4.45
C ASP A 299 -5.98 -31.37 -5.44
N PRO A 300 -6.16 -32.25 -6.44
CA PRO A 300 -7.20 -32.05 -7.43
C PRO A 300 -8.61 -32.39 -6.92
N LEU A 301 -8.76 -33.00 -5.73
CA LEU A 301 -10.05 -33.28 -5.09
C LEU A 301 -10.90 -32.03 -4.82
N LEU A 302 -10.27 -30.85 -4.85
CA LEU A 302 -10.94 -29.57 -4.71
C LEU A 302 -11.78 -29.18 -5.95
N SER A 303 -11.67 -29.92 -7.06
CA SER A 303 -12.44 -29.68 -8.30
C SER A 303 -13.50 -30.76 -8.52
N SER A 304 -14.55 -30.45 -9.30
CA SER A 304 -15.61 -31.42 -9.63
C SER A 304 -15.09 -32.64 -10.37
N THR A 305 -14.09 -32.46 -11.23
CA THR A 305 -13.53 -33.53 -12.05
C THR A 305 -12.43 -34.32 -11.35
N ASN A 306 -12.05 -33.92 -10.12
CA ASN A 306 -10.90 -34.47 -9.39
C ASN A 306 -9.59 -34.45 -10.21
N GLN A 307 -9.45 -33.52 -11.17
CA GLN A 307 -8.30 -33.41 -12.07
C GLN A 307 -7.61 -32.03 -12.03
N GLN A 308 -8.25 -31.02 -11.44
CA GLN A 308 -7.71 -29.67 -11.33
C GLN A 308 -7.49 -29.28 -9.87
N SER A 309 -6.34 -28.67 -9.58
CA SER A 309 -6.00 -28.07 -8.28
C SER A 309 -5.69 -26.59 -8.47
N CYS A 310 -5.44 -25.86 -7.38
CA CYS A 310 -4.96 -24.48 -7.46
C CYS A 310 -3.64 -24.40 -8.28
N ALA A 311 -2.76 -25.40 -8.11
CA ALA A 311 -1.47 -25.49 -8.80
C ALA A 311 -1.58 -25.71 -10.33
N SER A 312 -2.74 -26.11 -10.84
CA SER A 312 -2.97 -26.26 -12.29
C SER A 312 -2.92 -24.91 -13.02
N CYS A 313 -3.44 -23.85 -12.38
CA CYS A 313 -3.44 -22.48 -12.91
C CYS A 313 -2.36 -21.60 -12.25
N HIS A 314 -1.95 -21.90 -11.02
CA HIS A 314 -0.90 -21.17 -10.31
C HIS A 314 0.37 -22.01 -10.22
N GLN A 315 1.04 -22.15 -11.36
CA GLN A 315 2.13 -23.09 -11.54
C GLN A 315 3.40 -22.57 -10.87
N THR A 316 4.04 -23.40 -10.04
CA THR A 316 5.31 -23.04 -9.38
C THR A 316 6.40 -22.70 -10.38
N ALA A 317 6.40 -23.34 -11.55
CA ALA A 317 7.34 -23.08 -12.64
C ALA A 317 7.18 -21.68 -13.28
N HIS A 318 6.02 -21.05 -13.07
CA HIS A 318 5.69 -19.71 -13.55
C HIS A 318 5.44 -18.77 -12.37
N ALA A 319 6.21 -18.93 -11.30
CA ALA A 319 6.08 -18.13 -10.08
C ALA A 319 4.63 -18.02 -9.54
N PHE A 320 3.91 -19.16 -9.52
CA PHE A 320 2.50 -19.25 -9.09
C PHE A 320 1.52 -18.47 -9.98
N SER A 321 1.79 -18.38 -11.27
CA SER A 321 0.88 -17.84 -12.30
C SER A 321 0.57 -18.88 -13.39
N ASP A 322 -0.25 -18.49 -14.36
CA ASP A 322 -0.59 -19.30 -15.52
C ASP A 322 0.10 -18.73 -16.78
N PRO A 323 0.89 -19.51 -17.52
CA PRO A 323 1.48 -19.06 -18.78
C PRO A 323 0.45 -18.87 -19.91
N ARG A 324 -0.80 -19.28 -19.71
CA ARG A 324 -1.89 -19.05 -20.66
C ARG A 324 -2.49 -17.66 -20.46
N ARG A 325 -2.99 -17.07 -21.54
CA ARG A 325 -3.75 -15.82 -21.50
C ARG A 325 -4.95 -15.90 -20.54
N PHE A 326 -5.77 -16.95 -20.69
CA PHE A 326 -6.86 -17.27 -19.78
C PHE A 326 -6.70 -18.71 -19.29
N SER A 327 -6.89 -18.90 -17.98
CA SER A 327 -6.89 -20.23 -17.38
C SER A 327 -8.09 -21.05 -17.86
N GLU A 328 -7.87 -22.33 -18.08
CA GLU A 328 -8.93 -23.29 -18.36
C GLU A 328 -9.40 -23.92 -17.04
N GLY A 329 -10.70 -23.89 -16.78
CA GLY A 329 -11.34 -24.52 -15.63
C GLY A 329 -11.46 -26.04 -15.74
N ALA A 330 -11.89 -26.68 -14.66
CA ALA A 330 -11.99 -28.13 -14.50
C ALA A 330 -12.89 -28.80 -15.54
N THR A 331 -13.85 -28.07 -16.11
CA THR A 331 -14.79 -28.54 -17.14
C THR A 331 -14.44 -28.07 -18.55
N GLY A 332 -13.28 -27.44 -18.75
CA GLY A 332 -12.82 -26.93 -20.06
C GLY A 332 -13.25 -25.49 -20.39
N SER A 333 -14.01 -24.83 -19.51
CA SER A 333 -14.38 -23.41 -19.69
C SER A 333 -13.16 -22.51 -19.54
N LEU A 334 -13.03 -21.46 -20.36
CA LEU A 334 -11.97 -20.46 -20.19
C LEU A 334 -12.42 -19.36 -19.22
N GLY A 335 -11.48 -18.89 -18.41
CA GLY A 335 -11.62 -17.67 -17.62
C GLY A 335 -11.70 -16.41 -18.48
N THR A 336 -11.92 -15.27 -17.83
CA THR A 336 -12.03 -13.95 -18.48
C THR A 336 -10.86 -13.03 -18.18
N ARG A 337 -9.96 -13.43 -17.28
CA ARG A 337 -8.76 -12.67 -16.86
C ARG A 337 -7.55 -13.58 -16.80
N ASN A 338 -6.36 -13.01 -16.97
CA ASN A 338 -5.11 -13.69 -16.70
C ASN A 338 -4.99 -13.99 -15.20
N SER A 339 -4.46 -15.18 -14.87
CA SER A 339 -4.35 -15.64 -13.49
C SER A 339 -3.25 -14.89 -12.75
N MET A 340 -3.62 -14.16 -11.69
CA MET A 340 -2.67 -13.38 -10.91
C MET A 340 -1.63 -14.27 -10.22
N PRO A 341 -0.35 -13.85 -10.15
CA PRO A 341 0.65 -14.56 -9.37
C PRO A 341 0.33 -14.56 -7.87
N LEU A 342 0.56 -15.70 -7.20
CA LEU A 342 0.29 -15.89 -5.77
C LEU A 342 1.56 -15.87 -4.90
N PHE A 343 2.33 -14.79 -4.98
CA PHE A 343 3.41 -14.49 -4.02
C PHE A 343 3.22 -13.11 -3.40
N ASN A 344 3.89 -12.87 -2.27
CA ASN A 344 3.83 -11.63 -1.50
C ASN A 344 2.41 -11.20 -1.09
N LEU A 345 1.51 -12.17 -0.87
CA LEU A 345 0.12 -11.88 -0.51
C LEU A 345 -0.03 -11.39 0.94
N ALA A 346 0.98 -11.58 1.80
CA ALA A 346 0.98 -11.11 3.19
C ALA A 346 0.90 -9.58 3.35
N TRP A 347 1.14 -8.83 2.28
CA TRP A 347 1.07 -7.36 2.27
C TRP A 347 -0.17 -6.81 1.56
N LYS A 348 -1.03 -7.69 1.04
CA LYS A 348 -2.27 -7.31 0.36
C LYS A 348 -3.45 -7.31 1.33
N ASN A 349 -4.38 -6.40 1.11
CA ASN A 349 -5.66 -6.28 1.83
C ASN A 349 -6.89 -6.29 0.91
N SER A 350 -6.67 -6.41 -0.40
CA SER A 350 -7.71 -6.57 -1.42
C SER A 350 -7.18 -7.51 -2.50
N PHE A 351 -8.08 -8.34 -3.03
CA PHE A 351 -7.76 -9.52 -3.82
C PHE A 351 -8.66 -9.62 -5.06
N PHE A 352 -8.20 -10.38 -6.05
CA PHE A 352 -8.60 -10.32 -7.47
C PHE A 352 -8.23 -8.99 -8.15
N TRP A 353 -8.28 -8.98 -9.48
CA TRP A 353 -7.93 -7.82 -10.30
C TRP A 353 -8.82 -6.61 -10.00
N ASP A 354 -10.10 -6.82 -9.68
CA ASP A 354 -11.10 -5.78 -9.38
C ASP A 354 -11.35 -5.56 -7.89
N GLY A 355 -10.64 -6.26 -7.01
CA GLY A 355 -10.80 -6.09 -5.56
C GLY A 355 -12.07 -6.71 -4.98
N SER A 356 -12.78 -7.55 -5.75
CA SER A 356 -14.02 -8.21 -5.35
C SER A 356 -13.89 -9.07 -4.09
N SER A 357 -12.68 -9.44 -3.68
CA SER A 357 -12.44 -10.16 -2.43
C SER A 357 -11.69 -9.30 -1.39
N PRO A 358 -12.26 -9.10 -0.19
CA PRO A 358 -11.64 -8.31 0.88
C PRO A 358 -10.64 -9.11 1.73
N SER A 359 -10.48 -10.42 1.50
CA SER A 359 -9.55 -11.24 2.28
C SER A 359 -8.98 -12.41 1.49
N LEU A 360 -7.76 -12.83 1.83
CA LEU A 360 -7.13 -13.99 1.19
C LEU A 360 -7.94 -15.27 1.42
N ARG A 361 -8.58 -15.38 2.58
CA ARG A 361 -9.46 -16.51 2.91
C ARG A 361 -10.68 -16.60 1.99
N GLU A 362 -11.30 -15.48 1.65
CA GLU A 362 -12.40 -15.48 0.68
C GLU A 362 -11.89 -15.76 -0.73
N LEU A 363 -10.75 -15.19 -1.12
CA LEU A 363 -10.12 -15.47 -2.41
C LEU A 363 -9.88 -16.97 -2.62
N VAL A 364 -9.36 -17.71 -1.63
CA VAL A 364 -9.03 -19.14 -1.85
C VAL A 364 -10.25 -20.06 -1.93
N LEU A 365 -11.41 -19.63 -1.42
CA LEU A 365 -12.65 -20.41 -1.44
C LEU A 365 -13.51 -20.13 -2.69
N HIS A 366 -13.33 -18.98 -3.33
CA HIS A 366 -14.11 -18.59 -4.51
C HIS A 366 -13.82 -19.48 -5.74
N PRO A 367 -12.56 -19.75 -6.15
CA PRO A 367 -12.26 -20.58 -7.32
C PRO A 367 -12.75 -22.01 -7.23
N ILE A 368 -12.87 -22.55 -6.02
CA ILE A 368 -13.47 -23.87 -5.77
C ILE A 368 -14.91 -23.89 -6.33
N GLN A 369 -15.67 -22.83 -6.07
CA GLN A 369 -17.10 -22.74 -6.38
C GLN A 369 -17.41 -22.15 -7.76
N SER A 370 -16.46 -21.42 -8.34
CA SER A 370 -16.63 -20.77 -9.64
C SER A 370 -16.86 -21.79 -10.75
N ALA A 371 -17.93 -21.58 -11.52
CA ALA A 371 -18.36 -22.49 -12.58
C ALA A 371 -17.39 -22.56 -13.78
N ILE A 372 -16.51 -21.57 -13.93
CA ILE A 372 -15.49 -21.48 -14.98
C ILE A 372 -14.08 -21.80 -14.47
N GLU A 373 -13.94 -22.12 -13.18
CA GLU A 373 -12.69 -22.56 -12.56
C GLU A 373 -12.87 -24.00 -12.08
N MET A 374 -12.91 -24.28 -10.77
CA MET A 374 -12.91 -25.67 -10.27
C MET A 374 -14.30 -26.32 -10.23
N HIS A 375 -15.37 -25.52 -10.38
CA HIS A 375 -16.77 -25.94 -10.50
C HIS A 375 -17.18 -26.96 -9.43
N GLU A 376 -17.03 -26.65 -8.14
CA GLU A 376 -17.31 -27.58 -7.05
C GLU A 376 -17.95 -26.89 -5.84
N SER A 377 -18.83 -27.59 -5.14
CA SER A 377 -19.39 -27.09 -3.88
C SER A 377 -18.49 -27.39 -2.69
N LEU A 378 -18.34 -26.44 -1.77
CA LEU A 378 -17.56 -26.65 -0.55
C LEU A 378 -18.02 -27.85 0.30
N PRO A 379 -19.35 -28.11 0.47
CA PRO A 379 -19.80 -29.32 1.17
C PRO A 379 -19.33 -30.63 0.52
N ASN A 380 -19.31 -30.70 -0.81
CA ASN A 380 -18.82 -31.88 -1.52
C ASN A 380 -17.30 -32.02 -1.43
N VAL A 381 -16.54 -30.91 -1.51
CA VAL A 381 -15.09 -30.92 -1.21
C VAL A 381 -14.84 -31.50 0.18
N ILE A 382 -15.57 -31.04 1.20
CA ILE A 382 -15.42 -31.53 2.57
C ILE A 382 -15.64 -33.04 2.63
N ALA A 383 -16.73 -33.56 2.03
CA ALA A 383 -17.01 -35.00 1.99
C ALA A 383 -15.93 -35.81 1.25
N LYS A 384 -15.37 -35.27 0.15
CA LYS A 384 -14.24 -35.88 -0.57
C LYS A 384 -12.99 -35.96 0.31
N LEU A 385 -12.65 -34.87 1.00
CA LEU A 385 -11.48 -34.82 1.88
C LEU A 385 -11.61 -35.76 3.08
N GLU A 386 -12.81 -35.86 3.67
CA GLU A 386 -13.12 -36.84 4.73
C GLU A 386 -12.92 -38.28 4.22
N SER A 387 -13.48 -38.59 3.05
CA SER A 387 -13.33 -39.90 2.40
C SER A 387 -11.86 -40.21 2.04
N ALA A 388 -11.08 -39.18 1.69
CA ALA A 388 -9.65 -39.27 1.40
C ALA A 388 -8.76 -39.25 2.67
N SER A 389 -9.35 -39.38 3.86
CA SER A 389 -8.64 -39.49 5.15
C SER A 389 -7.76 -38.28 5.50
N TYR A 390 -8.25 -37.05 5.23
CA TYR A 390 -7.57 -35.82 5.63
C TYR A 390 -7.60 -35.52 7.15
N GLY A 391 -8.46 -36.22 7.91
CA GLY A 391 -8.68 -35.99 9.35
C GLY A 391 -7.41 -35.81 10.19
N PRO A 392 -6.37 -36.67 10.09
CA PRO A 392 -5.13 -36.51 10.85
C PRO A 392 -4.37 -35.21 10.55
N LEU A 393 -4.44 -34.68 9.32
CA LEU A 393 -3.79 -33.41 8.96
C LEU A 393 -4.56 -32.22 9.54
N PHE A 394 -5.90 -32.29 9.57
CA PHE A 394 -6.73 -31.28 10.23
C PHE A 394 -6.57 -31.32 11.75
N GLU A 395 -6.43 -32.50 12.34
CA GLU A 395 -6.10 -32.68 13.76
C GLU A 395 -4.77 -31.99 14.09
N ALA A 396 -3.71 -32.23 13.33
CA ALA A 396 -2.42 -31.58 13.54
C ALA A 396 -2.51 -30.04 13.39
N ALA A 397 -3.28 -29.54 12.42
CA ALA A 397 -3.39 -28.12 12.12
C ALA A 397 -4.35 -27.35 13.05
N PHE A 398 -5.38 -27.99 13.60
CA PHE A 398 -6.49 -27.34 14.29
C PHE A 398 -6.90 -28.00 15.62
N GLY A 399 -6.22 -29.08 16.04
CA GLY A 399 -6.53 -29.84 17.25
C GLY A 399 -7.89 -30.52 17.18
N SER A 400 -8.35 -30.78 15.95
CA SER A 400 -9.61 -31.44 15.65
C SER A 400 -9.60 -31.92 14.21
N SER A 401 -9.92 -33.20 14.02
CA SER A 401 -10.03 -33.87 12.72
C SER A 401 -11.19 -33.38 11.85
N GLY A 402 -12.14 -32.62 12.41
CA GLY A 402 -13.28 -32.09 11.67
C GLY A 402 -12.86 -31.15 10.53
N ILE A 403 -13.38 -31.40 9.33
CA ILE A 403 -13.10 -30.58 8.15
C ILE A 403 -14.23 -29.57 7.99
N THR A 404 -13.89 -28.29 7.90
CA THR A 404 -14.87 -27.20 7.71
C THR A 404 -14.37 -26.21 6.68
N GLU A 405 -15.27 -25.48 6.03
CA GLU A 405 -14.93 -24.43 5.06
C GLU A 405 -13.93 -23.42 5.64
N ARG A 406 -14.16 -23.03 6.91
CA ARG A 406 -13.25 -22.13 7.64
C ARG A 406 -11.85 -22.72 7.78
N ARG A 407 -11.72 -24.00 8.16
CA ARG A 407 -10.41 -24.65 8.34
C ARG A 407 -9.71 -24.87 7.01
N LEU A 408 -10.46 -25.23 5.96
CA LEU A 408 -9.98 -25.31 4.58
C LEU A 408 -9.39 -23.97 4.11
N GLY A 409 -10.17 -22.89 4.23
CA GLY A 409 -9.75 -21.54 3.87
C GLY A 409 -8.53 -21.06 4.66
N ILE A 410 -8.49 -21.29 5.97
CA ILE A 410 -7.33 -20.94 6.82
C ILE A 410 -6.06 -21.68 6.36
N ALA A 411 -6.15 -22.98 6.05
CA ALA A 411 -4.99 -23.75 5.64
C ALA A 411 -4.40 -23.21 4.33
N LEU A 412 -5.23 -23.00 3.30
CA LEU A 412 -4.84 -22.43 2.02
C LEU A 412 -4.27 -21.00 2.17
N GLU A 413 -4.97 -20.14 2.92
CA GLU A 413 -4.51 -18.79 3.27
C GLU A 413 -3.11 -18.82 3.88
N GLN A 414 -2.89 -19.65 4.90
CA GLN A 414 -1.61 -19.73 5.58
C GLN A 414 -0.48 -20.23 4.68
N PHE A 415 -0.74 -21.21 3.81
CA PHE A 415 0.26 -21.61 2.81
C PHE A 415 0.64 -20.46 1.88
N LEU A 416 -0.34 -19.73 1.35
CA LEU A 416 -0.11 -18.64 0.41
C LEU A 416 0.60 -17.44 1.05
N LEU A 417 0.34 -17.13 2.32
CA LEU A 417 1.07 -16.10 3.06
C LEU A 417 2.58 -16.36 3.10
N THR A 418 3.00 -17.63 3.09
CA THR A 418 4.43 -18.02 3.15
C THR A 418 5.17 -17.96 1.81
N ARG A 419 4.48 -17.66 0.70
CA ARG A 419 5.11 -17.52 -0.61
C ARG A 419 5.65 -16.09 -0.75
N THR A 420 6.84 -15.83 -0.21
CA THR A 420 7.44 -14.50 -0.21
C THR A 420 8.62 -14.40 -1.18
N SER A 421 8.67 -13.33 -1.98
CA SER A 421 9.77 -12.98 -2.91
C SER A 421 10.49 -11.75 -2.37
N TYR A 422 11.76 -11.92 -1.98
CA TYR A 422 12.55 -10.88 -1.32
C TYR A 422 14.07 -10.96 -1.56
N ASN A 423 14.53 -11.88 -2.41
CA ASN A 423 15.95 -12.15 -2.62
C ASN A 423 16.37 -12.15 -4.11
N SER A 424 15.71 -11.30 -4.90
CA SER A 424 16.05 -11.06 -6.30
C SER A 424 17.45 -10.45 -6.47
N ARG A 425 17.93 -10.38 -7.72
CA ARG A 425 19.22 -9.72 -8.02
C ARG A 425 19.20 -8.24 -7.62
N PHE A 426 18.06 -7.57 -7.81
CA PHE A 426 17.88 -6.21 -7.31
C PHE A 426 18.03 -6.14 -5.79
N ASP A 427 17.40 -7.06 -5.06
CA ASP A 427 17.45 -7.06 -3.59
C ASP A 427 18.89 -7.27 -3.08
N LYS A 428 19.64 -8.18 -3.71
CA LYS A 428 21.07 -8.40 -3.40
C LYS A 428 21.90 -7.15 -3.70
N ALA A 429 21.65 -6.49 -4.82
CA ALA A 429 22.36 -5.26 -5.16
C ALA A 429 22.04 -4.10 -4.20
N ALA A 430 20.78 -3.95 -3.80
CA ALA A 430 20.36 -2.98 -2.80
C ALA A 430 21.02 -3.20 -1.42
N ARG A 431 21.40 -4.44 -1.10
CA ARG A 431 22.16 -4.80 0.10
C ARG A 431 23.68 -4.76 -0.08
N GLY A 432 24.18 -4.44 -1.27
CA GLY A 432 25.61 -4.44 -1.58
C GLY A 432 26.22 -5.85 -1.71
N GLU A 433 25.40 -6.88 -1.89
CA GLU A 433 25.84 -8.28 -2.07
C GLU A 433 26.15 -8.62 -3.54
N SER A 434 25.71 -7.79 -4.47
CA SER A 434 25.98 -7.90 -5.91
C SER A 434 25.93 -6.53 -6.58
N GLU A 435 26.32 -6.44 -7.84
CA GLU A 435 26.19 -5.20 -8.62
C GLU A 435 25.19 -5.36 -9.77
N LEU A 436 24.44 -4.30 -10.04
CA LEU A 436 23.65 -4.17 -11.26
C LEU A 436 24.56 -3.79 -12.43
N THR A 437 24.24 -4.26 -13.63
CA THR A 437 24.90 -3.76 -14.85
C THR A 437 24.55 -2.30 -15.11
N GLU A 438 25.33 -1.59 -15.93
CA GLU A 438 25.02 -0.18 -16.27
C GLU A 438 23.64 -0.03 -16.93
N MET A 439 23.21 -1.00 -17.73
CA MET A 439 21.89 -1.01 -18.34
C MET A 439 20.76 -1.20 -17.31
N GLU A 440 20.99 -2.03 -16.29
CA GLU A 440 20.05 -2.24 -15.18
C GLU A 440 19.98 -1.02 -14.28
N LYS A 441 21.12 -0.36 -14.00
CA LYS A 441 21.17 0.91 -13.26
C LYS A 441 20.42 2.01 -14.01
N ARG A 442 20.62 2.10 -15.34
CA ARG A 442 19.86 3.03 -16.19
C ARG A 442 18.36 2.73 -16.15
N GLY A 443 17.98 1.47 -16.21
CA GLY A 443 16.58 1.06 -16.10
C GLY A 443 15.96 1.45 -14.77
N PHE A 444 16.67 1.21 -13.67
CA PHE A 444 16.24 1.63 -12.34
C PHE A 444 16.14 3.17 -12.23
N GLU A 445 17.10 3.91 -12.77
CA GLU A 445 17.06 5.37 -12.82
C GLU A 445 15.81 5.87 -13.56
N LEU A 446 15.52 5.34 -14.75
CA LEU A 446 14.32 5.68 -15.52
C LEU A 446 13.05 5.35 -14.76
N PHE A 447 12.98 4.16 -14.15
CA PHE A 447 11.85 3.67 -13.39
C PHE A 447 11.51 4.60 -12.20
N MET A 448 12.54 5.11 -11.53
CA MET A 448 12.43 5.98 -10.34
C MET A 448 12.43 7.48 -10.68
N THR A 449 12.62 7.85 -11.94
CA THR A 449 12.68 9.24 -12.39
C THR A 449 11.36 9.65 -13.02
N GLU A 450 10.97 10.89 -12.73
CA GLU A 450 9.76 11.47 -13.25
C GLU A 450 9.86 11.93 -14.70
N TYR A 451 8.72 12.01 -15.37
CA TYR A 451 8.60 12.76 -16.61
C TYR A 451 8.24 14.23 -16.30
N ASP A 452 9.24 15.12 -16.33
CA ASP A 452 9.05 16.57 -16.17
C ASP A 452 9.94 17.36 -17.16
N PRO A 453 9.43 17.64 -18.37
CA PRO A 453 10.20 18.32 -19.40
C PRO A 453 10.57 19.76 -19.04
N ARG A 454 9.83 20.43 -18.13
CA ARG A 454 10.18 21.78 -17.65
C ARG A 454 11.54 21.81 -16.96
N ARG A 455 11.97 20.66 -16.45
CA ARG A 455 13.25 20.47 -15.74
C ARG A 455 14.24 19.62 -16.53
N GLY A 456 13.91 19.26 -17.78
CA GLY A 456 14.73 18.36 -18.59
C GLY A 456 14.72 16.90 -18.12
N LEU A 457 13.76 16.49 -17.29
CA LEU A 457 13.64 15.12 -16.79
C LEU A 457 12.77 14.30 -17.74
N LYS A 458 13.30 13.15 -18.17
CA LYS A 458 12.63 12.21 -19.10
C LYS A 458 12.65 10.78 -18.55
N GLY A 459 12.23 10.61 -17.29
CA GLY A 459 12.05 9.28 -16.72
C GLY A 459 10.73 8.62 -17.16
N ALA A 460 10.46 7.43 -16.63
CA ALA A 460 9.31 6.61 -17.00
C ALA A 460 8.16 6.66 -15.99
N ASP A 461 8.30 7.38 -14.87
CA ASP A 461 7.23 7.60 -13.86
C ASP A 461 6.66 6.30 -13.24
N CYS A 462 7.30 5.14 -13.39
CA CYS A 462 6.74 3.84 -12.99
C CYS A 462 6.51 3.71 -11.47
N PHE A 463 7.42 4.30 -10.68
CA PHE A 463 7.40 4.21 -9.21
C PHE A 463 6.13 4.78 -8.54
N HIS A 464 5.32 5.55 -9.28
CA HIS A 464 4.06 6.11 -8.79
C HIS A 464 2.98 5.09 -8.47
N CYS A 465 2.98 3.95 -9.17
CA CYS A 465 2.10 2.82 -8.85
C CYS A 465 2.96 1.64 -8.37
N HIS A 466 4.16 1.48 -8.95
CA HIS A 466 5.06 0.37 -8.66
C HIS A 466 6.23 0.77 -7.76
N GLY A 467 5.95 1.39 -6.62
CA GLY A 467 6.95 1.84 -5.66
C GLY A 467 7.23 0.87 -4.52
N GLY A 468 8.16 1.28 -3.63
CA GLY A 468 8.49 0.57 -2.40
C GLY A 468 9.16 -0.80 -2.62
N ALA A 469 9.33 -1.54 -1.52
CA ALA A 469 10.02 -2.84 -1.55
C ALA A 469 9.25 -3.90 -2.36
N LEU A 470 7.94 -3.76 -2.56
CA LEU A 470 7.13 -4.75 -3.27
C LEU A 470 6.87 -4.39 -4.73
N PHE A 471 7.28 -3.21 -5.20
CA PHE A 471 7.00 -2.69 -6.54
C PHE A 471 5.49 -2.65 -6.84
N THR A 472 4.72 -2.16 -5.88
CA THR A 472 3.26 -2.02 -5.93
C THR A 472 2.80 -1.15 -4.78
N ASP A 473 1.80 -0.32 -5.01
CA ASP A 473 1.07 0.41 -3.99
C ASP A 473 -0.23 -0.29 -3.56
N HIS A 474 -0.56 -1.43 -4.18
CA HIS A 474 -1.77 -2.22 -3.88
C HIS A 474 -3.08 -1.44 -4.05
N ARG A 475 -3.05 -0.32 -4.79
CA ARG A 475 -4.22 0.50 -5.11
C ARG A 475 -4.78 0.09 -6.45
N PHE A 476 -5.90 0.70 -6.81
CA PHE A 476 -6.60 0.46 -8.07
C PHE A 476 -6.38 1.63 -9.04
N HIS A 477 -5.96 1.31 -10.26
CA HIS A 477 -5.62 2.29 -11.28
C HIS A 477 -6.16 1.85 -12.64
N ASN A 478 -6.55 2.81 -13.46
CA ASN A 478 -6.70 2.59 -14.88
C ASN A 478 -5.36 2.88 -15.55
N ASN A 479 -4.76 1.86 -16.17
CA ASN A 479 -3.45 1.93 -16.83
C ASN A 479 -3.53 2.35 -18.30
N GLY A 480 -4.69 2.82 -18.78
CA GLY A 480 -4.90 3.26 -20.15
C GLY A 480 -5.11 2.14 -21.14
N ILE A 481 -5.51 0.96 -20.69
CA ILE A 481 -5.98 -0.12 -21.57
C ILE A 481 -7.45 0.14 -21.95
N PRO A 482 -7.82 0.16 -23.24
CA PRO A 482 -9.22 0.16 -23.64
C PRO A 482 -9.80 -1.24 -23.43
N ASP A 483 -10.87 -1.32 -22.65
CA ASP A 483 -11.64 -2.54 -22.38
C ASP A 483 -13.08 -2.20 -22.01
N ASP A 484 -14.02 -2.47 -22.91
CA ASP A 484 -15.45 -2.26 -22.64
C ASP A 484 -16.15 -3.52 -22.10
N LEU A 485 -15.46 -4.67 -22.08
CA LEU A 485 -16.01 -5.95 -21.64
C LEU A 485 -15.75 -6.20 -20.15
N ASP A 486 -14.62 -5.71 -19.64
CA ASP A 486 -14.27 -5.79 -18.23
C ASP A 486 -14.11 -4.38 -17.62
N LEU A 487 -15.14 -3.96 -16.87
CA LEU A 487 -15.17 -2.65 -16.23
C LEU A 487 -14.36 -2.59 -14.93
N GLY A 488 -13.66 -3.68 -14.55
CA GLY A 488 -12.80 -3.73 -13.38
C GLY A 488 -13.54 -3.45 -12.07
N LEU A 489 -12.98 -2.58 -11.23
CA LEU A 489 -13.52 -2.22 -9.92
C LEU A 489 -14.96 -1.66 -9.97
N GLU A 490 -15.40 -1.06 -11.08
CA GLU A 490 -16.80 -0.62 -11.25
C GLU A 490 -17.79 -1.79 -11.10
N LEU A 491 -17.43 -3.01 -11.51
CA LEU A 491 -18.30 -4.19 -11.33
C LEU A 491 -18.55 -4.51 -9.85
N VAL A 492 -17.66 -4.06 -8.97
CA VAL A 492 -17.75 -4.23 -7.51
C VAL A 492 -18.43 -3.04 -6.84
N THR A 493 -18.14 -1.82 -7.28
CA THR A 493 -18.59 -0.60 -6.59
C THR A 493 -19.82 0.06 -7.20
N GLY A 494 -20.12 -0.24 -8.47
CA GLY A 494 -21.17 0.41 -9.27
C GLY A 494 -20.88 1.88 -9.61
N ARG A 495 -19.65 2.37 -9.37
CA ARG A 495 -19.27 3.77 -9.63
C ARG A 495 -18.54 3.90 -10.95
N GLU A 496 -19.05 4.75 -11.84
CA GLU A 496 -18.42 5.06 -13.14
C GLU A 496 -16.98 5.61 -12.98
N THR A 497 -16.68 6.29 -11.86
CA THR A 497 -15.32 6.76 -11.57
C THR A 497 -14.32 5.64 -11.32
N ASP A 498 -14.79 4.42 -11.04
CA ASP A 498 -13.97 3.23 -10.80
C ASP A 498 -13.88 2.35 -12.07
N ARG A 499 -14.35 2.86 -13.22
CA ARG A 499 -14.33 2.15 -14.50
C ARG A 499 -12.92 1.82 -14.95
N ASN A 500 -12.68 0.55 -15.28
CA ASN A 500 -11.39 -0.01 -15.71
C ASN A 500 -10.26 0.18 -14.69
N LEU A 501 -10.60 0.37 -13.42
CA LEU A 501 -9.62 0.37 -12.36
C LEU A 501 -9.32 -1.07 -11.95
N PHE A 502 -8.04 -1.43 -12.00
CA PHE A 502 -7.54 -2.74 -11.57
C PHE A 502 -6.44 -2.57 -10.54
N ILE A 503 -6.30 -3.55 -9.65
CA ILE A 503 -5.26 -3.53 -8.62
C ILE A 503 -3.88 -3.51 -9.27
N THR A 504 -2.97 -2.68 -8.76
CA THR A 504 -1.56 -2.68 -9.15
C THR A 504 -0.92 -4.02 -8.73
N PRO A 505 -0.45 -4.86 -9.67
CA PRO A 505 0.27 -6.08 -9.32
C PRO A 505 1.71 -5.73 -8.88
N SER A 506 2.29 -6.59 -8.04
CA SER A 506 3.72 -6.52 -7.74
C SER A 506 4.52 -6.86 -9.00
N LEU A 507 5.53 -6.05 -9.33
CA LEU A 507 6.46 -6.35 -10.43
C LEU A 507 7.55 -7.37 -10.04
N ARG A 508 7.53 -7.91 -8.82
CA ARG A 508 8.42 -9.01 -8.43
C ARG A 508 8.12 -10.23 -9.28
N ASN A 509 9.17 -10.95 -9.70
CA ASN A 509 9.07 -12.09 -10.61
C ASN A 509 8.35 -11.82 -11.95
N ILE A 510 8.19 -10.56 -12.37
CA ILE A 510 7.42 -10.23 -13.59
C ILE A 510 7.96 -10.89 -14.87
N ALA A 511 9.25 -11.21 -14.91
CA ALA A 511 9.84 -11.93 -16.02
C ALA A 511 9.38 -13.41 -16.14
N LEU A 512 8.66 -13.93 -15.14
CA LEU A 512 8.17 -15.32 -15.09
C LEU A 512 6.65 -15.44 -15.20
N THR A 513 5.91 -14.32 -15.21
CA THR A 513 4.45 -14.28 -15.03
C THR A 513 3.73 -13.65 -16.24
N GLY A 514 4.30 -13.81 -17.44
CA GLY A 514 3.58 -13.48 -18.67
C GLY A 514 2.48 -14.52 -18.97
N PRO A 515 1.50 -14.19 -19.83
CA PRO A 515 1.32 -12.89 -20.48
C PRO A 515 0.79 -11.81 -19.53
N TYR A 516 0.87 -10.55 -19.93
CA TYR A 516 0.73 -9.39 -19.05
C TYR A 516 -0.62 -8.69 -19.16
N MET A 517 -0.93 -7.91 -18.11
CA MET A 517 -2.19 -7.20 -17.87
C MET A 517 -3.32 -8.11 -17.38
N HIS A 518 -4.45 -7.51 -16.97
CA HIS A 518 -5.59 -8.26 -16.44
C HIS A 518 -6.18 -9.22 -17.46
N ASP A 519 -6.02 -8.93 -18.76
CA ASP A 519 -6.54 -9.73 -19.86
C ASP A 519 -5.46 -10.48 -20.65
N GLY A 520 -4.21 -10.46 -20.19
CA GLY A 520 -3.09 -11.21 -20.79
C GLY A 520 -2.80 -10.84 -22.25
N ARG A 521 -3.04 -9.59 -22.68
CA ARG A 521 -2.91 -9.19 -24.10
C ARG A 521 -1.48 -9.03 -24.61
N PHE A 522 -0.51 -8.85 -23.71
CA PHE A 522 0.89 -8.64 -24.08
C PHE A 522 1.71 -9.87 -23.73
N GLU A 523 2.49 -10.36 -24.67
CA GLU A 523 3.34 -11.55 -24.51
C GLU A 523 4.71 -11.18 -23.93
N THR A 524 5.15 -9.93 -24.11
CA THR A 524 6.49 -9.47 -23.75
C THR A 524 6.48 -8.22 -22.87
N LEU A 525 7.54 -8.05 -22.06
CA LEU A 525 7.73 -6.82 -21.27
C LEU A 525 7.96 -5.61 -22.19
N GLU A 526 8.53 -5.82 -23.36
CA GLU A 526 8.74 -4.81 -24.39
C GLU A 526 7.40 -4.21 -24.87
N GLU A 527 6.38 -5.04 -25.11
CA GLU A 527 5.02 -4.57 -25.44
C GLU A 527 4.38 -3.81 -24.28
N VAL A 528 4.60 -4.27 -23.04
CA VAL A 528 4.14 -3.54 -21.83
C VAL A 528 4.78 -2.16 -21.76
N ILE A 529 6.09 -2.05 -21.98
CA ILE A 529 6.78 -0.75 -21.96
C ILE A 529 6.30 0.14 -23.12
N GLU A 530 6.06 -0.42 -24.31
CA GLU A 530 5.56 0.34 -25.46
C GLU A 530 4.15 0.90 -25.21
N HIS A 531 3.27 0.14 -24.52
CA HIS A 531 1.95 0.61 -24.09
C HIS A 531 2.04 1.90 -23.28
N TYR A 532 2.93 1.95 -22.28
CA TYR A 532 3.15 3.16 -21.48
C TYR A 532 3.92 4.25 -22.25
N ASN A 533 4.75 3.88 -23.23
CA ASN A 533 5.54 4.81 -24.01
C ASN A 533 4.72 5.61 -25.02
N SER A 534 3.73 4.99 -25.68
CA SER A 534 2.95 5.63 -26.76
C SER A 534 1.48 5.17 -26.86
N GLY A 535 1.12 4.04 -26.26
CA GLY A 535 -0.17 3.34 -26.45
C GLY A 535 -1.32 3.69 -25.49
N LEU A 536 -1.13 4.66 -24.59
CA LEU A 536 -2.11 4.99 -23.54
C LEU A 536 -3.46 5.46 -24.11
N HIS A 537 -4.53 4.68 -23.90
CA HIS A 537 -5.90 5.13 -24.09
C HIS A 537 -6.31 6.09 -22.98
N ARG A 538 -6.84 7.26 -23.36
CA ARG A 538 -7.29 8.28 -22.41
C ARG A 538 -8.79 8.17 -22.18
N SER A 539 -9.15 7.92 -20.93
CA SER A 539 -10.52 7.92 -20.44
C SER A 539 -10.65 8.89 -19.24
N PRO A 540 -11.88 9.24 -18.82
CA PRO A 540 -12.10 10.01 -17.60
C PRO A 540 -11.54 9.35 -16.32
N SER A 541 -11.40 8.02 -16.30
CA SER A 541 -10.88 7.25 -15.16
C SER A 541 -9.39 6.95 -15.23
N LEU A 542 -8.69 7.29 -16.32
CA LEU A 542 -7.24 7.09 -16.49
C LEU A 542 -6.49 7.62 -15.28
N ASP A 543 -5.49 6.90 -14.75
CA ASP A 543 -4.75 7.39 -13.58
C ASP A 543 -4.13 8.79 -13.83
N PRO A 544 -4.28 9.77 -12.91
CA PRO A 544 -3.68 11.10 -13.02
C PRO A 544 -2.18 11.12 -13.33
N ASN A 545 -1.42 10.16 -12.80
CA ASN A 545 0.03 10.06 -13.00
C ASN A 545 0.38 9.62 -14.43
N LEU A 546 -0.53 8.95 -15.13
CA LEU A 546 -0.42 8.67 -16.57
C LEU A 546 -1.05 9.80 -17.40
N ALA A 547 -2.17 10.34 -16.94
CA ALA A 547 -2.88 11.41 -17.63
C ALA A 547 -2.05 12.69 -17.73
N LYS A 548 -1.15 12.97 -16.78
CA LYS A 548 -0.21 14.11 -16.84
C LYS A 548 0.85 14.00 -17.94
N HIS A 549 1.09 12.81 -18.51
CA HIS A 549 2.04 12.66 -19.61
C HIS A 549 1.54 13.34 -20.89
N PRO A 550 2.41 13.65 -21.85
CA PRO A 550 1.99 14.17 -23.15
C PRO A 550 1.03 13.21 -23.85
N ARG A 551 0.11 13.74 -24.67
CA ARG A 551 -0.80 12.90 -25.47
C ARG A 551 -0.10 11.95 -26.45
N LYS A 552 1.12 12.28 -26.88
CA LYS A 552 1.95 11.42 -27.74
C LYS A 552 2.76 10.36 -26.96
N GLY A 553 2.60 10.33 -25.63
CA GLY A 553 3.36 9.46 -24.75
C GLY A 553 4.70 10.04 -24.29
N LEU A 554 5.52 9.18 -23.68
CA LEU A 554 6.79 9.56 -23.04
C LEU A 554 7.91 9.81 -24.06
N GLY A 555 7.89 9.11 -25.20
CA GLY A 555 8.91 9.23 -26.24
C GLY A 555 10.28 8.71 -25.80
N LEU A 556 10.30 7.61 -25.04
CA LEU A 556 11.51 6.91 -24.62
C LEU A 556 12.26 6.36 -25.85
N ALA A 557 13.58 6.49 -25.83
CA ALA A 557 14.43 5.87 -26.84
C ALA A 557 14.42 4.34 -26.70
N ALA A 558 14.72 3.61 -27.78
CA ALA A 558 14.78 2.15 -27.76
C ALA A 558 15.74 1.61 -26.69
N ASP A 559 16.85 2.29 -26.45
CA ASP A 559 17.85 1.92 -25.44
C ASP A 559 17.30 2.09 -24.02
N ASP A 560 16.52 3.15 -23.77
CA ASP A 560 15.87 3.39 -22.48
C ASP A 560 14.77 2.35 -22.20
N MET A 561 14.01 1.95 -23.23
CA MET A 561 13.03 0.84 -23.10
C MET A 561 13.72 -0.49 -22.77
N ARG A 562 14.84 -0.81 -23.45
CA ARG A 562 15.63 -2.02 -23.13
C ARG A 562 16.23 -1.96 -21.74
N ALA A 563 16.67 -0.79 -21.29
CA ALA A 563 17.14 -0.58 -19.93
C ALA A 563 16.04 -0.85 -18.89
N LEU A 564 14.82 -0.34 -19.09
CA LEU A 564 13.67 -0.64 -18.22
C LEU A 564 13.39 -2.15 -18.15
N VAL A 565 13.33 -2.85 -19.28
CA VAL A 565 13.14 -4.31 -19.30
C VAL A 565 14.27 -5.04 -18.59
N SER A 566 15.52 -4.62 -18.80
CA SER A 566 16.70 -5.19 -18.11
C SER A 566 16.58 -5.04 -16.59
N PHE A 567 16.14 -3.87 -16.12
CA PHE A 567 15.84 -3.64 -14.72
C PHE A 567 14.71 -4.54 -14.21
N LEU A 568 13.57 -4.63 -14.89
CA LEU A 568 12.44 -5.48 -14.47
C LEU A 568 12.84 -6.96 -14.32
N ARG A 569 13.73 -7.46 -15.18
CA ARG A 569 14.26 -8.84 -15.06
C ARG A 569 15.08 -9.06 -13.78
N THR A 570 15.69 -8.01 -13.22
CA THR A 570 16.43 -8.09 -11.94
C THR A 570 15.53 -8.40 -10.74
N LEU A 571 14.20 -8.20 -10.87
CA LEU A 571 13.20 -8.42 -9.83
C LEU A 571 12.77 -9.89 -9.69
N THR A 572 13.39 -10.78 -10.47
CA THR A 572 13.16 -12.23 -10.39
C THR A 572 13.92 -12.83 -9.21
N ASP A 573 13.18 -13.43 -8.29
CA ASP A 573 13.77 -14.12 -7.14
C ASP A 573 14.15 -15.55 -7.54
N PRO A 574 15.42 -15.96 -7.38
CA PRO A 574 15.90 -17.29 -7.74
C PRO A 574 15.08 -18.45 -7.15
N GLN A 575 14.41 -18.27 -6.01
CA GLN A 575 13.58 -19.33 -5.43
C GLN A 575 12.31 -19.65 -6.24
N PHE A 576 11.89 -18.74 -7.13
CA PHE A 576 10.74 -18.92 -8.04
C PHE A 576 11.17 -19.33 -9.46
N VAL A 577 12.48 -19.39 -9.73
CA VAL A 577 13.00 -19.88 -11.01
C VAL A 577 12.92 -21.41 -11.00
N PRO A 578 12.36 -22.06 -12.04
CA PRO A 578 12.38 -23.51 -12.16
C PRO A 578 13.82 -24.03 -12.10
N THR A 579 14.12 -24.90 -11.14
CA THR A 579 15.36 -25.67 -11.19
C THR A 579 15.22 -26.72 -12.28
N ALA A 580 16.16 -26.76 -13.23
CA ALA A 580 16.22 -27.87 -14.18
C ALA A 580 16.32 -29.17 -13.36
N LYS A 581 15.33 -30.07 -13.50
CA LYS A 581 15.40 -31.39 -12.87
C LYS A 581 16.66 -32.08 -13.36
N VAL A 582 17.71 -32.13 -12.54
CA VAL A 582 18.77 -33.11 -12.70
C VAL A 582 18.07 -34.45 -12.57
N ARG A 583 17.96 -35.19 -13.69
CA ARG A 583 17.53 -36.59 -13.66
C ARG A 583 18.52 -37.32 -12.76
N GLN A 584 18.16 -37.56 -11.50
CA GLN A 584 18.85 -38.55 -10.70
C GLN A 584 18.56 -39.89 -11.39
N ALA A 585 19.59 -40.44 -12.04
CA ALA A 585 19.56 -41.79 -12.55
C ALA A 585 19.29 -42.72 -11.35
N GLU A 586 18.15 -43.37 -11.36
CA GLU A 586 17.89 -44.52 -10.49
C GLU A 586 18.96 -45.57 -10.77
N SER A 587 19.77 -45.88 -9.77
CA SER A 587 20.59 -47.09 -9.76
C SER A 587 19.80 -48.15 -8.99
N PRO A 588 19.34 -49.23 -9.62
CA PRO A 588 18.78 -50.36 -8.89
C PRO A 588 19.94 -51.27 -8.51
N GLN A 589 20.21 -51.41 -7.21
CA GLN A 589 20.70 -52.67 -6.64
C GLN A 589 20.70 -52.60 -5.11
N ARG A 590 19.83 -53.42 -4.51
CA ARG A 590 20.16 -54.13 -3.27
C ARG A 590 20.06 -55.63 -3.57
N PRO A 591 20.86 -56.43 -2.84
CA PRO A 591 21.17 -57.82 -3.18
C PRO A 591 19.97 -58.76 -3.16
#